data_AF-A0A0P9BGD4-F1
#
_entry.id   AF-A0A0P9BGD4-F1
#
_cell.length_a   1.000
_cell.length_b   1.000
_cell.length_c   1.000
_cell.angle_alpha   90.00
_cell.angle_beta   90.00
_cell.angle_gamma   90.00
#
_symmetry.space_group_name_H-M   'P 1'
#
loop_
_entity.id
_entity.type
_entity.pdbx_description
1 polymer ?
#
loop_
_entity_poly.entity_id
_entity_poly.type
_entity_poly.pdbx_seq_one_letter_code
_entity_poly.pdbx_strand_id
1 'polypeptide(L)' 'MRYPFPVGAADFIQGDEAISRAAILAGCRFFAGYPITPASEIFEAMSLYMPLVDGVSIQMEDEIASI' A
#
# COMPACT_ATOMS: atom_id res chain seq x y z
N MET A 1 -15.86 -0.70 10.30
CA MET A 1 -14.98 0.38 9.83
C MET A 1 -14.57 0.06 8.40
N ARG A 2 -14.59 1.03 7.48
CA ARG A 2 -14.43 0.79 6.03
C ARG A 2 -12.96 0.73 5.54
N TYR A 3 -12.01 1.16 6.39
CA TYR A 3 -10.58 1.17 6.08
C TYR A 3 -9.77 0.64 7.28
N PRO A 4 -8.61 -0.02 7.05
CA PRO A 4 -7.80 -0.66 8.10
C PRO A 4 -6.86 0.30 8.85
N PHE A 5 -7.02 1.62 8.66
CA PHE A 5 -6.21 2.67 9.27
C PHE A 5 -7.06 3.90 9.64
N PRO A 6 -6.56 4.80 10.52
CA PRO A 6 -7.29 6.01 10.90
C PRO A 6 -7.63 6.92 9.71
N VAL A 7 -8.85 7.45 9.69
CA VAL A 7 -9.34 8.42 8.68
C VAL A 7 -10.13 9.53 9.36
N GLY A 8 -10.08 10.75 8.80
CA GLY A 8 -10.82 11.90 9.33
C GLY A 8 -10.21 12.56 10.57
N ALA A 9 -8.96 12.24 10.91
CA ALA A 9 -8.19 12.84 11.98
C ALA A 9 -6.72 13.02 11.55
N ALA A 10 -5.99 13.90 12.23
CA ALA A 10 -4.55 14.03 12.01
C ALA A 10 -3.81 12.80 12.56
N ASP A 11 -2.78 12.37 11.84
CA ASP A 11 -1.90 11.26 12.21
C ASP A 11 -0.46 11.63 11.85
N PHE A 12 0.52 11.14 12.61
CA PHE A 12 1.95 11.41 12.38
C PHE A 12 2.59 10.17 11.74
N ILE A 13 2.77 10.21 10.43
CA ILE A 13 3.15 9.06 9.60
C ILE A 13 4.29 9.39 8.65
N GLN A 14 4.99 8.35 8.18
CA GLN A 14 6.00 8.45 7.13
C GLN A 14 5.38 8.74 5.76
N GLY A 15 6.22 9.16 4.80
CA GLY A 15 5.77 9.45 3.43
C GLY A 15 5.20 8.22 2.71
N ASP A 16 5.86 7.08 2.80
CA ASP A 16 5.43 5.82 2.15
C ASP A 16 4.10 5.30 2.68
N GLU A 17 3.90 5.45 4.00
CA GLU A 17 2.63 5.15 4.67
C GLU A 17 1.51 6.09 4.18
N ALA A 18 1.81 7.38 4.03
CA ALA A 18 0.85 8.34 3.49
C ALA A 18 0.45 8.02 2.05
N ILE A 19 1.40 7.62 1.20
CA ILE A 19 1.14 7.19 -0.18
C ILE A 19 0.26 5.94 -0.20
N SER A 20 0.58 4.94 0.62
CA SER A 20 -0.15 3.67 0.68
C SER A 20 -1.61 3.88 1.13
N ARG A 21 -1.82 4.68 2.18
CA ARG A 21 -3.17 5.05 2.64
C ARG A 21 -3.94 5.83 1.57
N ALA A 22 -3.28 6.80 0.92
CA ALA A 22 -3.89 7.61 -0.12
C ALA A 22 -4.34 6.75 -1.32
N ALA A 23 -3.50 5.81 -1.77
CA ALA A 23 -3.85 4.89 -2.85
C ALA A 23 -5.10 4.06 -2.52
N ILE A 24 -5.18 3.52 -1.31
CA ILE A 24 -6.33 2.71 -0.87
C ILE A 24 -7.60 3.55 -0.75
N LEU A 25 -7.49 4.78 -0.21
CA LEU A 25 -8.61 5.72 -0.10
C LEU A 25 -9.10 6.19 -1.48
N ALA A 26 -8.21 6.30 -2.46
CA ALA A 26 -8.54 6.61 -3.84
C ALA A 26 -9.23 5.45 -4.59
N GLY A 27 -9.30 4.26 -3.98
CA GLY A 27 -9.93 3.08 -4.56
C GLY A 27 -8.97 2.10 -5.22
N CYS A 28 -7.66 2.25 -5.04
CA CYS A 28 -6.69 1.25 -5.52
C CYS A 28 -6.95 -0.11 -4.84
N ARG A 29 -7.10 -1.16 -5.66
CA ARG A 29 -7.32 -2.55 -5.21
C ARG A 29 -6.37 -3.55 -5.85
N PHE A 30 -5.37 -3.05 -6.58
CA PHE A 30 -4.32 -3.86 -7.16
C PHE A 30 -2.99 -3.12 -7.00
N PHE A 31 -2.02 -3.79 -6.39
CA PHE A 31 -0.65 -3.32 -6.28
C PHE A 31 0.28 -4.46 -6.66
N ALA A 32 1.21 -4.19 -7.56
CA ALA A 32 2.28 -5.09 -7.92
C ALA A 32 3.61 -4.38 -7.69
N GLY A 33 4.59 -5.10 -7.16
CA GLY A 33 5.90 -4.53 -6.88
C GLY A 33 6.85 -5.57 -6.32
N TYR A 34 8.04 -5.09 -6.00
CA TYR A 34 9.07 -5.86 -5.30
C TYR A 34 9.70 -4.98 -4.21
N PRO A 35 10.04 -5.53 -3.03
CA PRO A 35 10.72 -4.76 -1.99
C PRO A 35 12.08 -4.24 -2.48
N ILE A 36 12.21 -2.92 -2.62
CA ILE A 36 13.44 -2.24 -2.99
C ILE A 36 13.55 -0.92 -2.23
N THR A 37 14.68 -0.67 -1.56
CA THR A 37 14.89 0.58 -0.82
C THR A 37 15.01 1.77 -1.79
N PRO A 38 14.34 2.91 -1.53
CA PRO A 38 13.58 3.26 -0.31
C PRO A 38 12.06 2.99 -0.37
N ALA A 39 11.56 2.23 -1.36
CA ALA A 39 10.13 1.96 -1.54
C ALA A 39 9.63 0.69 -0.81
N SER A 40 10.48 0.01 -0.04
CA SER A 40 10.13 -1.22 0.67
C SER A 40 8.96 -1.02 1.62
N GLU A 41 8.89 0.12 2.30
CA GLU A 41 7.86 0.47 3.26
C GLU A 41 6.48 0.65 2.58
N ILE A 42 6.44 1.08 1.31
CA ILE A 42 5.20 1.06 0.51
C ILE A 42 4.75 -0.39 0.31
N PHE A 43 5.67 -1.27 -0.08
CA PHE A 43 5.35 -2.67 -0.32
C PHE A 43 4.82 -3.35 0.95
N GLU A 44 5.44 -3.09 2.10
CA GLU A 44 5.01 -3.60 3.40
C GLU A 44 3.59 -3.11 3.77
N ALA A 45 3.35 -1.80 3.68
CA ALA A 45 2.04 -1.20 3.97
C ALA A 45 0.95 -1.72 3.03
N MET A 46 1.22 -1.79 1.73
CA MET A 46 0.27 -2.28 0.73
C MET A 46 -0.03 -3.77 0.92
N SER A 47 0.97 -4.58 1.26
CA SER A 47 0.78 -6.00 1.58
C SER A 47 -0.03 -6.23 2.86
N LEU A 48 0.09 -5.32 3.85
CA LEU A 48 -0.71 -5.35 5.06
C LEU A 48 -2.17 -4.93 4.81
N TYR A 49 -2.38 -3.86 4.06
CA TYR A 49 -3.70 -3.24 3.93
C TYR A 49 -4.57 -3.85 2.83
N MET A 50 -4.00 -4.29 1.70
CA MET A 50 -4.76 -4.81 0.56
C MET A 50 -5.73 -5.95 0.92
N PRO A 51 -5.31 -6.99 1.68
CA PRO A 51 -6.22 -8.08 2.07
C PRO A 51 -7.40 -7.61 2.94
N LEU A 52 -7.27 -6.48 3.63
CA LEU A 52 -8.29 -5.92 4.52
C LEU A 52 -9.31 -5.03 3.79
N VAL A 53 -9.09 -4.74 2.50
CA VAL A 53 -9.96 -3.92 1.66
C VAL A 53 -10.41 -4.62 0.38
N ASP A 54 -10.36 -5.96 0.38
CA ASP A 54 -10.67 -6.83 -0.77
C ASP A 54 -9.82 -6.51 -2.01
N GLY A 55 -8.58 -6.08 -1.78
CA GLY A 55 -7.58 -5.82 -2.82
C GLY A 55 -6.51 -6.91 -2.89
N VAL A 56 -5.65 -6.78 -3.90
CA VAL A 56 -4.54 -7.70 -4.15
C VAL A 56 -3.22 -6.94 -4.09
N SER A 57 -2.27 -7.47 -3.32
CA SER A 57 -0.85 -7.12 -3.39
C SER A 57 -0.10 -8.32 -3.98
N ILE A 58 0.66 -8.13 -5.06
CA ILE A 58 1.49 -9.19 -5.65
C ILE A 58 2.96 -8.79 -5.57
N GLN A 59 3.76 -9.70 -4.98
CA GLN A 59 5.21 -9.64 -5.09
C GLN A 59 5.65 -10.26 -6.41
N MET A 60 6.32 -9.47 -7.25
CA MET A 60 6.97 -9.95 -8.48
C MET A 60 8.48 -10.06 -8.28
N GLU A 61 9.21 -10.70 -9.18
CA GLU A 61 10.66 -10.89 -9.06
C GLU A 61 11.48 -9.63 -9.37
N ASP A 62 11.00 -8.79 -10.27
CA ASP A 62 11.69 -7.61 -10.77
C ASP A 62 10.71 -6.47 -11.09
N GLU A 63 11.28 -5.32 -11.49
CA GLU A 63 10.50 -4.14 -11.84
C GLU A 63 9.72 -4.29 -13.15
N ILE A 64 10.14 -5.18 -14.06
CA ILE A 64 9.47 -5.39 -15.36
C ILE A 64 8.21 -6.25 -15.18
N ALA A 65 8.28 -7.32 -14.39
CA ALA A 65 7.12 -8.15 -14.05
C ALA A 65 6.10 -7.39 -13.19
N SER A 66 6.53 -6.31 -12.52
CA SER A 66 5.68 -5.45 -11.70
C SER A 66 4.84 -4.43 -12.49
N ILE A 67 5.08 -4.23 -13.79
CA ILE A 67 4.42 -3.19 -14.63
C ILE A 67 3.78 -3.75 -15.91
#